data_AF-A0A1H9ES49-F1
#
_entry.id   AF-A0A1H9ES49-F1
#
_cell.length_a   1.000
_cell.length_b   1.000
_cell.length_c   1.000
_cell.angle_alpha   90.00
_cell.angle_beta   90.00
_cell.angle_gamma   90.00
#
_symmetry.space_group_name_H-M   'P 1'
#
loop_
_entity.id
_entity.type
_entity.pdbx_description
1 polymer ?
#
loop_
_entity_poly.entity_id
_entity_poly.type
_entity_poly.pdbx_seq_one_letter_code
_entity_poly.pdbx_strand_id
1 'polypeptide(L)'
;MKFVLICALALSGATAATAQDLVYSNAATEACLATVTGLDRLGCVGASAGACMVDTPGGDTTVGMGGCFDRERQFWDDALNEAYAALMVIYTESDAFAASEGMNLPVQSDALRDMQRAWIGYRDARCDFERAKWGGGTGGGPATIQCLMGLTAEQTFVLRDGMDGLQ
;
A
#
# COMPACT_ATOMS: atom_id res chain seq x y z
N MET A 1 -23.35 -21.64 -60.69
CA MET A 1 -23.08 -22.17 -59.33
C MET A 1 -21.57 -22.40 -59.25
N LYS A 2 -20.73 -21.77 -58.43
CA LYS A 2 -20.87 -21.03 -57.17
C LYS A 2 -19.77 -19.95 -57.14
N PHE A 3 -20.10 -18.71 -56.81
CA PHE A 3 -19.13 -17.66 -56.46
C PHE A 3 -18.71 -17.88 -55.00
N VAL A 4 -17.41 -18.05 -54.75
CA VAL A 4 -16.86 -18.11 -53.39
C VAL A 4 -16.35 -16.71 -53.04
N LEU A 5 -17.10 -16.03 -52.17
CA LEU A 5 -16.76 -14.71 -51.63
C LEU A 5 -15.81 -14.92 -50.43
N ILE A 6 -14.56 -14.51 -50.56
CA ILE A 6 -13.59 -14.53 -49.46
C ILE A 6 -13.76 -13.21 -48.69
N CYS A 7 -14.45 -13.27 -47.54
CA CYS A 7 -14.55 -12.16 -46.60
C CYS A 7 -13.27 -12.12 -45.76
N ALA A 8 -12.37 -11.18 -46.06
CA ALA A 8 -11.22 -10.88 -45.21
C ALA A 8 -11.70 -10.17 -43.94
N LEU A 9 -11.78 -10.89 -42.82
CA LEU A 9 -12.01 -10.32 -41.50
C LEU A 9 -10.70 -9.69 -41.02
N ALA A 10 -10.57 -8.37 -41.17
CA ALA A 10 -9.51 -7.62 -40.51
C ALA A 10 -9.82 -7.57 -39.01
N LEU A 11 -9.14 -8.40 -38.22
CA LEU A 11 -9.13 -8.26 -36.76
C LEU A 11 -8.30 -7.01 -36.42
N SER A 12 -8.99 -5.89 -36.24
CA SER A 12 -8.46 -4.70 -35.59
C SER A 12 -8.11 -5.08 -34.15
N GLY A 13 -6.84 -5.37 -33.88
CA GLY A 13 -6.35 -5.52 -32.52
C GLY A 13 -6.52 -4.20 -31.78
N ALA A 14 -7.53 -4.11 -30.90
CA ALA A 14 -7.59 -3.06 -29.90
C ALA A 14 -6.43 -3.33 -28.92
N THR A 15 -5.30 -2.65 -29.11
CA THR A 15 -4.27 -2.57 -28.08
C THR A 15 -4.89 -1.87 -26.89
N ALA A 16 -5.16 -2.64 -25.83
CA ALA A 16 -5.41 -2.06 -24.52
C ALA A 16 -4.23 -1.13 -24.20
N ALA A 17 -4.50 0.16 -24.03
CA ALA A 17 -3.49 1.12 -23.60
C ALA A 17 -3.00 0.67 -22.23
N THR A 18 -1.77 0.17 -22.18
CA THR A 18 -1.15 -0.27 -20.95
C THR A 18 -0.65 0.97 -20.19
N ALA A 19 -0.90 1.00 -18.89
CA ALA A 19 -0.42 2.03 -17.96
C ALA A 19 1.11 1.94 -17.69
N GLN A 20 1.92 1.64 -18.71
CA GLN A 20 3.15 0.85 -18.50
C GLN A 20 4.49 1.57 -18.42
N ASP A 21 4.58 2.89 -18.60
CA ASP A 21 5.88 3.57 -18.57
C ASP A 21 6.04 4.55 -17.39
N LEU A 22 5.67 4.13 -16.18
CA LEU A 22 6.02 4.89 -14.97
C LEU A 22 7.51 4.68 -14.65
N VAL A 23 8.25 5.76 -14.47
CA VAL A 23 9.62 5.75 -13.96
C VAL A 23 9.55 5.73 -12.43
N TYR A 24 9.45 4.54 -11.84
CA TYR A 24 9.28 4.36 -10.40
C TYR A 24 10.43 3.56 -9.78
N SER A 25 10.88 3.98 -8.59
CA SER A 25 11.83 3.28 -7.72
C SER A 25 11.54 3.60 -6.26
N ASN A 26 11.73 2.65 -5.34
CA ASN A 26 11.58 2.85 -3.89
C ASN A 26 12.69 3.73 -3.27
N ALA A 27 13.73 4.04 -4.05
CA ALA A 27 14.97 4.62 -3.54
C ALA A 27 14.78 5.94 -2.79
N ALA A 28 13.82 6.80 -3.19
CA ALA A 28 13.61 8.08 -2.52
C ALA A 28 13.02 7.88 -1.11
N THR A 29 12.06 6.97 -0.97
CA THR A 29 11.45 6.61 0.33
C THR A 29 12.47 5.92 1.21
N GLU A 30 13.21 4.94 0.69
CA GLU A 30 14.27 4.24 1.42
C GLU A 30 15.39 5.18 1.89
N ALA A 31 15.87 6.06 1.01
CA ALA A 31 16.90 7.04 1.35
C ALA A 31 16.43 8.02 2.43
N CYS A 32 15.16 8.47 2.37
CA CYS A 32 14.59 9.29 3.42
C CYS A 32 14.55 8.56 4.76
N LEU A 33 14.02 7.32 4.78
CA LEU A 33 13.89 6.52 6.00
C LEU A 33 15.23 6.20 6.66
N ALA A 34 16.31 6.11 5.87
CA ALA A 34 17.66 5.94 6.40
C ALA A 34 18.17 7.13 7.23
N THR A 35 17.53 8.30 7.14
CA THR A 35 17.97 9.55 7.78
C THR A 35 17.12 10.02 8.95
N VAL A 36 15.95 9.41 9.16
CA VAL A 36 14.96 9.84 10.17
C VAL A 36 14.54 8.68 11.07
N THR A 37 14.08 8.99 12.27
CA THR A 37 13.64 7.99 13.25
C THR A 37 12.34 8.45 13.93
N GLY A 38 11.69 7.52 14.66
CA GLY A 38 10.46 7.83 15.37
C GLY A 38 9.35 8.38 14.45
N LEU A 39 8.66 9.42 14.92
CA LEU A 39 7.53 10.01 14.19
C LEU A 39 7.95 10.72 12.89
N ASP A 40 9.21 11.14 12.77
CA ASP A 40 9.70 11.85 11.57
C ASP A 40 9.66 10.98 10.31
N ARG A 41 9.63 9.64 10.48
CA ARG A 41 9.46 8.67 9.37
C ARG A 41 8.21 8.91 8.54
N LEU A 42 7.15 9.49 9.13
CA LEU A 42 5.92 9.82 8.39
C LEU A 42 6.17 10.85 7.28
N GLY A 43 7.19 11.71 7.42
CA GLY A 43 7.58 12.67 6.37
C GLY A 43 8.17 12.02 5.11
N CYS A 44 8.59 10.75 5.18
CA CYS A 44 9.13 10.02 4.04
C CYS A 44 8.06 9.38 3.15
N VAL A 45 6.82 9.27 3.66
CA VAL A 45 5.73 8.58 2.95
C VAL A 45 5.31 9.40 1.74
N GLY A 46 5.40 8.81 0.55
CA GLY A 46 5.11 9.48 -0.72
C GLY A 46 6.35 10.03 -1.42
N ALA A 47 7.56 9.89 -0.88
CA ALA A 47 8.78 10.40 -1.50
C ALA A 47 9.05 9.75 -2.86
N SER A 48 8.88 8.42 -2.97
CA SER A 48 9.07 7.68 -4.22
C SER A 48 7.97 7.93 -5.24
N ALA A 49 6.72 8.05 -4.79
CA ALA A 49 5.61 8.46 -5.63
C ALA A 49 5.82 9.88 -6.16
N GLY A 50 6.30 10.80 -5.33
CA GLY A 50 6.64 12.17 -5.73
C GLY A 50 7.75 12.21 -6.79
N ALA A 51 8.84 11.46 -6.59
CA ALA A 51 9.90 11.33 -7.59
C ALA A 51 9.36 10.74 -8.90
N CYS A 52 8.55 9.69 -8.82
CA CYS A 52 7.90 9.07 -9.98
C CYS A 52 7.05 10.06 -10.77
N MET A 53 6.29 10.93 -10.11
CA MET A 53 5.47 11.94 -10.81
C MET A 53 6.31 12.97 -11.56
N VAL A 54 7.49 13.32 -11.03
CA VAL A 54 8.43 14.27 -11.66
C VAL A 54 9.15 13.62 -12.84
N ASP A 55 9.61 12.38 -12.66
CA ASP A 55 10.47 11.69 -13.64
C ASP A 55 9.68 11.03 -14.78
N THR A 56 8.37 10.82 -14.58
CA THR A 56 7.49 10.21 -15.58
C THR A 56 6.82 11.28 -16.45
N PRO A 57 6.96 11.24 -17.80
CA PRO A 57 6.14 12.05 -18.69
C PRO A 57 4.64 11.80 -18.47
N GLY A 58 3.90 12.85 -18.08
CA GLY A 58 2.48 12.73 -17.71
C GLY A 58 2.23 12.17 -16.30
N GLY A 59 3.26 12.11 -15.46
CA GLY A 59 3.16 11.73 -14.04
C GLY A 59 2.26 12.66 -13.22
N ASP A 60 2.07 13.90 -13.66
CA ASP A 60 1.17 14.91 -13.09
C ASP A 60 -0.30 14.76 -13.51
N THR A 61 -0.59 13.89 -14.48
CA THR A 61 -1.97 13.57 -14.86
C THR A 61 -2.65 12.73 -13.78
N THR A 62 -3.99 12.74 -13.72
CA THR A 62 -4.73 11.85 -12.80
C THR A 62 -4.30 10.38 -12.90
N VAL A 63 -4.04 9.89 -14.12
CA VAL A 63 -3.63 8.49 -14.33
C VAL A 63 -2.20 8.28 -13.84
N GLY A 64 -1.27 9.19 -14.19
CA GLY A 64 0.12 9.15 -13.74
C GLY A 64 0.24 9.20 -12.22
N MET A 65 -0.44 10.15 -11.58
CA MET A 65 -0.45 10.29 -10.12
C MET A 65 -0.98 9.03 -9.44
N GLY A 66 -2.11 8.50 -9.91
CA GLY A 66 -2.70 7.28 -9.36
C GLY A 66 -1.76 6.09 -9.48
N GLY A 67 -1.06 5.96 -10.60
CA GLY A 67 -0.05 4.93 -10.82
C GLY A 67 1.17 5.06 -9.90
N CYS A 68 1.75 6.25 -9.79
CA CYS A 68 2.91 6.48 -8.90
C CYS A 68 2.57 6.24 -7.43
N PHE A 69 1.41 6.70 -6.96
CA PHE A 69 0.94 6.38 -5.60
C PHE A 69 0.71 4.89 -5.41
N ASP A 70 0.18 4.17 -6.41
CA ASP A 70 -0.08 2.73 -6.28
C ASP A 70 1.22 1.92 -6.18
N ARG A 71 2.26 2.33 -6.91
CA ARG A 71 3.59 1.70 -6.81
C ARG A 71 4.18 1.82 -5.42
N GLU A 72 4.12 3.00 -4.82
CA GLU A 72 4.60 3.18 -3.44
C GLU A 72 3.67 2.53 -2.41
N ARG A 73 2.35 2.51 -2.65
CA ARG A 73 1.42 1.74 -1.84
C ARG A 73 1.79 0.25 -1.81
N GLN A 74 2.18 -0.34 -2.94
CA GLN A 74 2.63 -1.74 -3.01
C GLN A 74 3.89 -1.97 -2.17
N PHE A 75 4.87 -1.06 -2.25
CA PHE A 75 6.05 -1.10 -1.36
C PHE A 75 5.66 -1.11 0.12
N TRP A 76 4.74 -0.24 0.52
CA TRP A 76 4.26 -0.21 1.90
C TRP A 76 3.45 -1.45 2.29
N ASP A 77 2.67 -2.03 1.37
CA ASP A 77 1.90 -3.25 1.61
C ASP A 77 2.82 -4.47 1.82
N ASP A 78 3.87 -4.60 1.03
CA ASP A 78 4.91 -5.63 1.23
C ASP A 78 5.57 -5.47 2.60
N ALA A 79 5.97 -4.25 2.94
CA ALA A 79 6.59 -3.92 4.23
C ALA A 79 5.66 -4.16 5.43
N LEU A 80 4.35 -3.88 5.28
CA LEU A 80 3.34 -4.14 6.29
C LEU A 80 3.19 -5.63 6.57
N ASN A 81 3.10 -6.44 5.51
CA ASN A 81 2.94 -7.89 5.62
C ASN A 81 4.18 -8.54 6.24
N GLU A 82 5.38 -8.08 5.88
CA GLU A 82 6.63 -8.51 6.50
C GLU A 82 6.64 -8.18 8.01
N ALA A 83 6.31 -6.94 8.38
CA ALA A 83 6.28 -6.51 9.77
C ALA A 83 5.21 -7.27 10.59
N TYR A 84 4.04 -7.52 10.00
CA TYR A 84 2.98 -8.30 10.65
C TYR A 84 3.43 -9.74 10.92
N ALA A 85 4.04 -10.41 9.92
CA ALA A 85 4.52 -11.77 10.08
C ALA A 85 5.61 -11.86 11.16
N ALA A 86 6.55 -10.92 11.18
CA ALA A 86 7.61 -10.86 12.18
C ALA A 86 7.05 -10.64 13.60
N LEU A 87 6.15 -9.66 13.78
CA LEU A 87 5.55 -9.40 15.09
C LEU A 87 4.67 -10.56 15.57
N MET A 88 3.99 -11.24 14.65
CA MET A 88 3.19 -12.43 14.98
C MET A 88 4.04 -13.57 15.55
N VAL A 89 5.25 -13.78 15.04
CA VAL A 89 6.19 -14.77 15.59
C VAL A 89 6.54 -14.42 17.04
N ILE A 90 6.94 -13.16 17.29
CA ILE A 90 7.31 -12.67 18.62
C ILE A 90 6.18 -12.91 19.63
N TYR A 91 4.95 -12.51 19.28
CA TYR A 91 3.81 -12.67 20.18
C TYR A 91 3.37 -14.11 20.35
N THR A 92 3.47 -14.95 19.32
CA THR A 92 3.18 -16.38 19.45
C THR A 92 4.17 -17.07 20.40
N GLU A 93 5.46 -16.73 20.33
CA GLU A 93 6.48 -17.23 21.25
C GLU A 93 6.23 -16.75 22.69
N SER A 94 5.87 -15.48 22.86
CA SER A 94 5.51 -14.92 24.17
C SER A 94 4.28 -15.59 24.79
N ASP A 95 3.24 -15.83 23.98
CA ASP A 95 2.02 -16.52 24.39
C ASP A 95 2.31 -17.97 24.79
N ALA A 96 3.17 -18.67 24.04
CA ALA A 96 3.59 -20.05 24.36
C ALA A 96 4.39 -20.12 25.67
N PHE A 97 5.28 -19.15 25.92
CA PHE A 97 6.01 -19.04 27.18
C PHE A 97 5.08 -18.75 28.36
N ALA A 98 4.14 -17.81 28.20
CA ALA A 98 3.14 -17.53 29.23
C ALA A 98 2.35 -18.79 29.61
N ALA A 99 1.94 -19.57 28.61
CA ALA A 99 1.24 -20.82 28.81
C ALA A 99 2.10 -21.88 29.52
N SER A 100 3.39 -22.02 29.17
CA SER A 100 4.28 -23.01 29.81
C SER A 100 4.54 -22.72 31.29
N GLU A 101 4.53 -21.43 31.67
CA GLU A 101 4.69 -20.98 33.05
C GLU A 101 3.36 -20.93 33.84
N GLY A 102 2.25 -21.34 33.23
CA GLY A 102 0.92 -21.30 33.86
C GLY A 102 0.42 -19.87 34.13
N MET A 103 0.95 -18.88 33.42
CA MET A 103 0.51 -17.49 33.54
C MET A 103 -0.83 -17.30 32.81
N ASN A 104 -1.78 -16.65 33.46
CA ASN A 104 -3.06 -16.29 32.86
C ASN A 104 -3.01 -14.86 32.29
N LEU A 105 -2.32 -14.70 31.15
CA LEU A 105 -2.17 -13.43 30.45
C LEU A 105 -3.07 -13.39 29.20
N PRO A 106 -3.48 -12.20 28.72
CA PRO A 106 -4.13 -12.06 27.42
C PRO A 106 -3.24 -12.59 26.28
N VAL A 107 -3.86 -13.25 25.30
CA VAL A 107 -3.18 -13.80 24.12
C VAL A 107 -2.84 -12.66 23.15
N GLN A 108 -1.56 -12.31 23.04
CA GLN A 108 -1.08 -11.17 22.26
C GLN A 108 -1.23 -11.41 20.75
N SER A 109 -1.00 -12.63 20.28
CA SER A 109 -1.15 -13.00 18.87
C SER A 109 -2.60 -12.82 18.37
N ASP A 110 -3.58 -13.21 19.18
CA ASP A 110 -5.00 -12.98 18.91
C ASP A 110 -5.34 -11.49 18.87
N ALA A 111 -4.87 -10.72 19.86
CA ALA A 111 -5.09 -9.28 19.93
C ALA A 111 -4.48 -8.54 18.72
N LEU A 112 -3.27 -8.91 18.30
CA LEU A 112 -2.61 -8.37 17.11
C LEU A 112 -3.41 -8.65 15.83
N ARG A 113 -3.88 -9.89 15.64
CA ARG A 113 -4.73 -10.26 14.49
C ARG A 113 -6.01 -9.44 14.47
N ASP A 114 -6.67 -9.31 15.60
CA ASP A 114 -7.96 -8.63 15.67
C ASP A 114 -7.80 -7.12 15.46
N MET A 115 -6.72 -6.52 15.97
CA MET A 115 -6.34 -5.13 15.68
C MET A 115 -6.11 -4.91 14.18
N GLN A 116 -5.34 -5.77 13.51
CA GLN A 116 -5.11 -5.64 12.06
C GLN A 116 -6.41 -5.71 11.25
N ARG A 117 -7.31 -6.63 11.61
CA ARG A 117 -8.61 -6.76 10.93
C ARG A 117 -9.48 -5.52 11.11
N ALA A 118 -9.49 -4.95 12.32
CA ALA A 118 -10.20 -3.70 12.58
C ALA A 118 -9.57 -2.52 11.82
N TRP A 119 -8.24 -2.46 11.75
CA TRP A 119 -7.53 -1.44 10.99
C TRP A 119 -7.87 -1.46 9.51
N ILE A 120 -7.99 -2.62 8.87
CA ILE A 120 -8.42 -2.73 7.46
C ILE A 120 -9.78 -2.04 7.26
N GLY A 121 -10.74 -2.29 8.14
CA GLY A 121 -12.05 -1.64 8.08
C GLY A 121 -11.98 -0.12 8.25
N TYR A 122 -11.13 0.35 9.17
CA TYR A 122 -10.86 1.80 9.32
C TYR A 122 -10.23 2.38 8.05
N ARG A 123 -9.18 1.76 7.51
CA ARG A 123 -8.45 2.20 6.32
C ARG A 123 -9.40 2.39 5.15
N ASP A 124 -10.21 1.37 4.88
CA ASP A 124 -11.10 1.38 3.72
C ASP A 124 -12.17 2.48 3.88
N ALA A 125 -12.83 2.57 5.05
CA ALA A 125 -13.81 3.62 5.33
C ALA A 125 -13.20 5.04 5.28
N ARG A 126 -11.99 5.19 5.80
CA ARG A 126 -11.25 6.47 5.83
C ARG A 126 -10.88 6.93 4.43
N CYS A 127 -10.50 6.02 3.54
CA CYS A 127 -10.13 6.35 2.16
C CYS A 127 -11.33 6.49 1.23
N ASP A 128 -12.44 5.79 1.48
CA ASP A 128 -13.73 6.07 0.83
C ASP A 128 -14.25 7.46 1.19
N PHE A 129 -14.07 7.89 2.45
CA PHE A 129 -14.37 9.26 2.85
C PHE A 129 -13.50 10.29 2.11
N GLU A 130 -12.21 10.02 1.88
CA GLU A 130 -11.39 10.92 1.04
C GLU A 130 -11.93 11.03 -0.38
N ARG A 131 -12.29 9.90 -1.00
CA ARG A 131 -12.89 9.89 -2.34
C ARG A 131 -14.16 10.75 -2.40
N ALA A 132 -15.01 10.67 -1.39
CA ALA A 132 -16.28 11.40 -1.36
C ALA A 132 -16.11 12.92 -1.45
N LYS A 133 -15.00 13.48 -0.93
CA LYS A 133 -14.69 14.92 -1.00
C LYS A 133 -14.52 15.44 -2.43
N TRP A 134 -14.28 14.56 -3.40
CA TRP A 134 -14.07 14.92 -4.80
C TRP A 134 -15.35 14.98 -5.63
N GLY A 135 -16.52 14.61 -5.08
CA GLY A 135 -17.80 14.78 -5.77
C GLY A 135 -17.92 14.08 -7.13
N GLY A 136 -17.16 13.00 -7.35
CA GLY A 136 -17.10 12.29 -8.64
C GLY A 136 -16.07 12.81 -9.64
N GLY A 137 -15.28 13.83 -9.29
CA GLY A 137 -14.17 14.31 -10.10
C GLY A 137 -13.04 13.29 -10.25
N THR A 138 -12.27 13.41 -11.33
CA THR A 138 -11.19 12.46 -11.67
C THR A 138 -10.09 12.39 -10.61
N GLY A 139 -9.82 13.48 -9.90
CA GLY A 139 -8.86 13.54 -8.79
C GLY A 139 -9.18 12.60 -7.61
N GLY A 140 -10.42 12.12 -7.49
CA GLY A 140 -10.80 11.17 -6.44
C GLY A 140 -10.05 9.83 -6.52
N GLY A 141 -9.63 9.42 -7.73
CA GLY A 141 -8.82 8.21 -7.92
C GLY A 141 -7.48 8.30 -7.18
N PRO A 142 -6.56 9.20 -7.60
CA PRO A 142 -5.28 9.42 -6.93
C PRO A 142 -5.40 9.73 -5.44
N ALA A 143 -6.40 10.53 -5.03
CA ALA A 143 -6.61 10.84 -3.61
C ALA A 143 -6.92 9.60 -2.77
N THR A 144 -7.69 8.64 -3.32
CA THR A 144 -7.95 7.36 -2.64
C THR A 144 -6.66 6.56 -2.48
N ILE A 145 -5.88 6.44 -3.55
CA ILE A 145 -4.63 5.64 -3.53
C ILE A 145 -3.59 6.28 -2.60
N GLN A 146 -3.48 7.61 -2.61
CA GLN A 146 -2.61 8.34 -1.67
C GLN A 146 -3.01 8.09 -0.21
N CYS A 147 -4.32 8.09 0.09
CA CYS A 147 -4.80 7.75 1.43
C CYS A 147 -4.44 6.31 1.83
N LEU A 148 -4.65 5.35 0.92
CA LEU A 148 -4.31 3.95 1.17
C LEU A 148 -2.81 3.78 1.42
N MET A 149 -1.97 4.43 0.61
CA MET A 149 -0.51 4.46 0.78
C MET A 149 -0.12 5.00 2.16
N GLY A 150 -0.66 6.17 2.53
CA GLY A 150 -0.40 6.81 3.83
C GLY A 150 -0.72 5.92 5.01
N LEU A 151 -1.95 5.41 5.07
CA LEU A 151 -2.39 4.56 6.19
C LEU A 151 -1.66 3.21 6.24
N THR A 152 -1.26 2.66 5.09
CA THR A 152 -0.47 1.42 5.04
C THR A 152 0.94 1.65 5.58
N ALA A 153 1.56 2.78 5.25
CA ALA A 153 2.86 3.16 5.81
C ALA A 153 2.78 3.39 7.33
N GLU A 154 1.78 4.15 7.79
CA GLU A 154 1.52 4.38 9.22
C GLU A 154 1.39 3.05 9.98
N GLN A 155 0.57 2.13 9.47
CA GLN A 155 0.37 0.84 10.11
C GLN A 155 1.63 -0.03 10.09
N THR A 156 2.44 0.06 9.05
CA THR A 156 3.76 -0.58 8.99
C THR A 156 4.64 -0.11 10.14
N PHE A 157 4.66 1.19 10.43
CA PHE A 157 5.43 1.73 11.55
C PHE A 157 4.88 1.27 12.90
N VAL A 158 3.56 1.25 13.09
CA VAL A 158 2.95 0.69 14.31
C VAL A 158 3.43 -0.74 14.53
N LEU A 159 3.39 -1.59 13.50
CA LEU A 159 3.84 -2.98 13.61
C LEU A 159 5.33 -3.10 13.92
N ARG A 160 6.17 -2.28 13.29
CA ARG A 160 7.62 -2.25 13.54
C ARG A 160 7.95 -1.77 14.96
N ASP A 161 7.33 -0.70 15.40
CA ASP A 161 7.50 -0.18 16.76
C ASP A 161 7.04 -1.21 17.81
N GLY A 162 6.05 -2.06 17.47
CA GLY A 162 5.63 -3.19 18.33
C GLY A 162 6.71 -4.24 18.53
N MET A 163 7.57 -4.47 17.54
CA MET A 163 8.71 -5.38 17.66
C MET A 163 9.80 -4.80 18.58
N ASP A 164 9.93 -3.47 18.59
CA ASP A 164 10.89 -2.75 19.42
C ASP A 164 10.37 -2.47 20.85
N GLY A 165 9.13 -2.86 21.15
CA GLY A 165 8.47 -2.57 22.44
C GLY A 165 8.15 -1.10 22.65
N LEU A 166 7.96 -0.34 21.56
CA LEU A 166 7.74 1.11 21.53
C LEU A 166 6.26 1.48 21.31
N GLN A 167 5.34 0.50 21.33
CA GLN A 167 3.89 0.73 21.30
C GLN A 167 3.34 1.22 22.64
#